data_AF-A0A1E3PTH8-F1
#
_entry.id   AF-A0A1E3PTH8-F1
#
_cell.length_a   1.000
_cell.length_b   1.000
_cell.length_c   1.000
_cell.angle_alpha   90.00
_cell.angle_beta   90.00
_cell.angle_gamma   90.00
#
_symmetry.space_group_name_H-M   'P 1'
#
loop_
_entity.id
_entity.type
_entity.pdbx_description
1 polymer ?
#
loop_
_entity_poly.entity_id
_entity_poly.type
_entity_poly.pdbx_seq_one_letter_code
_entity_poly.pdbx_strand_id
1 'polypeptide(L)'
;MAKGGTPTPSSIPTANRNERNRKQKLVQRDGWFSRVGYVMDKSAPAHITPQPVGTAVLEAAHIIPFSASKNQPLRSLLSVFAGQDMEMLLTGENINDASNALLLSPTTHRSLGDFEFGLECRDKKYFMRRLLEARLLHTEVKSHMDGEEIYFGQGSNPDIVKPSPLLCNLHLAVGLVLRNSGVAEMISQILQDEDLFNDGNVEGDYWFQVSASLLERKLRAAQVSDESVIDDKMNADTNGNLSVHSHHTLCI
;
A
#
# COMPACT_ATOMS: atom_id res chain seq x y z
N MET A 1 -46.52 -11.26 31.73
CA MET A 1 -45.56 -11.69 30.69
C MET A 1 -45.12 -10.44 29.92
N ALA A 2 -43.93 -9.93 30.19
CA ALA A 2 -43.41 -8.71 29.57
C ALA A 2 -42.76 -9.05 28.23
N LYS A 3 -43.13 -8.31 27.18
CA LYS A 3 -42.61 -8.46 25.81
C LYS A 3 -41.15 -8.00 25.77
N GLY A 4 -40.26 -8.89 25.36
CA GLY A 4 -38.86 -8.58 25.09
C GLY A 4 -38.76 -7.62 23.90
N GLY A 5 -38.22 -6.43 24.14
CA GLY A 5 -37.80 -5.52 23.09
C GLY A 5 -36.52 -6.04 22.45
N THR A 6 -36.57 -6.32 21.16
CA THR A 6 -35.38 -6.57 20.33
C THR A 6 -34.47 -5.35 20.37
N PRO A 7 -33.17 -5.51 20.67
CA PRO A 7 -32.23 -4.41 20.66
C PRO A 7 -32.03 -3.91 19.23
N THR A 8 -32.28 -2.61 19.02
CA THR A 8 -32.03 -1.91 17.77
C THR A 8 -30.52 -1.94 17.47
N PRO A 9 -30.08 -2.31 16.26
CA PRO A 9 -28.66 -2.29 15.92
C PRO A 9 -28.13 -0.87 16.02
N SER A 10 -27.08 -0.67 16.82
CA SER A 10 -26.41 0.63 16.95
C SER A 10 -25.88 1.04 15.59
N SER A 11 -26.37 2.16 15.05
CA SER A 11 -25.87 2.74 13.81
C SER A 11 -24.40 3.12 14.02
N ILE A 12 -23.49 2.36 13.41
CA ILE A 12 -22.07 2.70 13.38
C ILE A 12 -21.96 4.05 12.64
N PRO A 13 -21.30 5.07 13.22
CA PRO A 13 -21.14 6.37 12.59
C PRO A 13 -20.46 6.21 11.22
N THR A 14 -21.09 6.71 10.17
CA THR A 14 -20.51 6.69 8.81
C THR A 14 -19.40 7.72 8.74
N ALA A 15 -18.19 7.27 8.42
CA ALA A 15 -17.02 8.14 8.27
C ALA A 15 -17.27 9.17 7.17
N ASN A 16 -17.03 10.46 7.47
CA ASN A 16 -17.05 11.51 6.44
C ASN A 16 -15.63 11.79 5.93
N ARG A 17 -15.46 12.00 4.62
CA ARG A 17 -14.18 12.36 3.99
C ARG A 17 -13.89 13.85 4.22
N ASN A 18 -13.64 14.25 5.46
CA ASN A 18 -13.27 15.65 5.78
C ASN A 18 -11.76 15.89 5.55
N GLU A 19 -11.40 16.03 4.28
CA GLU A 19 -10.02 16.15 3.83
C GLU A 19 -9.30 17.38 4.38
N ARG A 20 -9.98 18.54 4.44
CA ARG A 20 -9.39 19.79 4.91
C ARG A 20 -8.91 19.71 6.36
N ASN A 21 -9.75 19.16 7.24
CA ASN A 21 -9.41 19.01 8.65
C ASN A 21 -8.26 18.00 8.83
N ARG A 22 -8.26 16.91 8.05
CA ARG A 22 -7.17 15.92 8.09
C ARG A 22 -5.85 16.53 7.63
N LYS A 23 -5.83 17.24 6.48
CA LYS A 23 -4.64 17.93 5.98
C LYS A 23 -4.06 18.89 7.02
N GLN A 24 -4.89 19.69 7.69
CA GLN A 24 -4.43 20.61 8.73
C GLN A 24 -3.75 19.88 9.90
N LYS A 25 -4.29 18.76 10.36
CA LYS A 25 -3.65 17.93 11.40
C LYS A 25 -2.29 17.41 10.94
N LEU A 26 -2.18 16.94 9.70
CA LEU A 26 -0.91 16.45 9.17
C LEU A 26 0.12 17.56 8.99
N VAL A 27 -0.31 18.77 8.59
CA VAL A 27 0.56 19.96 8.55
C VAL A 27 1.05 20.34 9.95
N GLN A 28 0.19 20.25 10.97
CA GLN A 28 0.61 20.46 12.36
C GLN A 28 1.59 19.38 12.83
N ARG A 29 1.43 18.13 12.38
CA ARG A 29 2.32 17.01 12.73
C ARG A 29 3.68 17.08 12.05
N ASP A 30 3.70 17.27 10.74
CA ASP A 30 4.90 17.11 9.90
C ASP A 30 5.43 18.45 9.38
N GLY A 31 4.77 19.56 9.72
CA GLY A 31 5.05 20.87 9.13
C GLY A 31 4.47 20.96 7.73
N TRP A 32 4.90 21.99 6.99
CA TRP A 32 4.41 22.27 5.64
C TRP A 32 5.08 21.42 4.55
N PHE A 33 5.63 20.25 4.88
CA PHE A 33 6.43 19.43 3.97
C PHE A 33 5.89 18.01 3.85
N SER A 34 5.88 17.47 2.63
CA SER A 34 5.82 16.04 2.41
C SER A 34 7.15 15.43 2.80
N ARG A 35 7.13 14.52 3.79
CA ARG A 35 8.33 13.82 4.29
C ARG A 35 8.87 12.77 3.33
N VAL A 36 8.06 12.38 2.34
CA VAL A 36 8.40 11.40 1.28
C VAL A 36 8.60 12.06 -0.09
N GLY A 37 8.09 13.28 -0.29
CA GLY A 37 8.29 14.00 -1.55
C GLY A 37 9.40 15.06 -1.48
N TYR A 38 9.82 15.42 -0.26
CA TYR A 38 10.66 16.60 0.01
C TYR A 38 10.18 17.90 -0.66
N VAL A 39 8.87 18.00 -0.84
CA VAL A 39 8.18 19.17 -1.39
C VAL A 39 7.37 19.88 -0.32
N MET A 40 7.33 21.21 -0.42
CA MET A 40 6.55 22.05 0.49
C MET A 40 5.14 22.27 -0.05
N ASP A 41 4.17 22.42 0.84
CA ASP A 41 2.82 22.83 0.47
C ASP A 41 2.79 24.28 -0.04
N LYS A 42 2.09 24.53 -1.14
CA LYS A 42 1.92 25.87 -1.73
C LYS A 42 1.26 26.89 -0.79
N SER A 43 0.53 26.45 0.23
CA SER A 43 -0.07 27.32 1.24
C SER A 43 0.84 27.60 2.43
N ALA A 44 2.10 27.14 2.40
CA ALA A 44 3.08 27.43 3.43
C ALA A 44 3.34 28.95 3.57
N PRO A 45 3.44 29.48 4.80
CA PRO A 45 3.84 30.86 5.04
C PRO A 45 5.24 31.17 4.47
N ALA A 46 5.42 32.40 3.97
CA ALA A 46 6.68 32.83 3.33
C ALA A 46 7.95 32.75 4.21
N HIS A 47 7.80 32.65 5.54
CA HIS A 47 8.92 32.57 6.48
C HIS A 47 9.37 31.13 6.77
N ILE A 48 8.71 30.11 6.21
CA ILE A 48 9.10 28.71 6.43
C ILE A 48 10.38 28.42 5.63
N THR A 49 11.41 27.97 6.34
CA THR A 49 12.70 27.54 5.79
C THR A 49 12.99 26.09 6.24
N PRO A 50 13.83 25.31 5.51
CA PRO A 50 14.59 25.66 4.30
C PRO A 50 13.70 25.82 3.05
N GLN A 51 14.21 26.53 2.03
CA GLN A 51 13.55 26.56 0.73
C GLN A 51 13.61 25.15 0.11
N PRO A 52 12.46 24.60 -0.30
CA PRO A 52 12.34 23.20 -0.71
C PRO A 52 12.91 22.96 -2.11
N VAL A 53 13.09 21.68 -2.46
CA VAL A 53 13.40 21.24 -3.83
C VAL A 53 12.26 21.61 -4.80
N GLY A 54 11.03 21.77 -4.29
CA GLY A 54 9.87 22.25 -5.04
C GLY A 54 8.65 22.52 -4.16
N THR A 55 7.58 23.04 -4.76
CA THR A 55 6.28 23.25 -4.09
C THR A 55 5.16 22.51 -4.80
N ALA A 56 4.22 21.96 -4.03
CA ALA A 56 3.05 21.22 -4.52
C ALA A 56 1.80 21.55 -3.68
N VAL A 57 0.61 21.25 -4.20
CA VAL A 57 -0.59 21.23 -3.33
C VAL A 57 -0.57 19.89 -2.63
N LEU A 58 -0.23 19.84 -1.34
CA LEU A 58 -0.18 18.58 -0.62
C LEU A 58 -1.58 18.11 -0.24
N GLU A 59 -1.72 16.81 -0.09
CA GLU A 59 -2.95 16.09 0.16
C GLU A 59 -2.76 15.19 1.38
N ALA A 60 -3.86 14.94 2.11
CA ALA A 60 -3.87 13.95 3.17
C ALA A 60 -4.18 12.56 2.58
N ALA A 61 -3.14 11.86 2.18
CA ALA A 61 -3.20 10.52 1.63
C ALA A 61 -3.38 9.49 2.74
N HIS A 62 -4.33 8.57 2.58
CA HIS A 62 -4.48 7.45 3.49
C HIS A 62 -3.42 6.38 3.24
N ILE A 63 -2.95 5.71 4.30
CA ILE A 63 -2.03 4.57 4.18
C ILE A 63 -2.82 3.33 3.77
N ILE A 64 -3.89 3.03 4.51
CA ILE A 64 -4.91 2.08 4.10
C ILE A 64 -6.09 2.86 3.51
N PRO A 65 -6.48 2.59 2.24
CA PRO A 65 -7.49 3.36 1.53
C PRO A 65 -8.80 3.54 2.30
N PHE A 66 -9.42 4.71 2.13
CA PHE A 66 -10.70 5.04 2.79
C PHE A 66 -11.82 4.05 2.43
N SER A 67 -11.78 3.45 1.23
CA SER A 67 -12.71 2.42 0.77
C SER A 67 -12.75 1.20 1.70
N ALA A 68 -11.66 0.90 2.42
CA ALA A 68 -11.63 -0.15 3.45
C ALA A 68 -12.67 0.07 4.55
N SER A 69 -13.09 1.30 4.84
CA SER A 69 -14.14 1.55 5.84
C SER A 69 -15.53 1.07 5.47
N LYS A 70 -15.79 0.87 4.17
CA LYS A 70 -17.08 0.40 3.64
C LYS A 70 -17.00 -1.01 3.07
N ASN A 71 -15.79 -1.52 2.85
CA ASN A 71 -15.54 -2.81 2.22
C ASN A 71 -15.13 -3.87 3.27
N GLN A 72 -16.12 -4.59 3.82
CA GLN A 72 -15.90 -5.64 4.84
C GLN A 72 -15.01 -6.80 4.34
N PRO A 73 -15.13 -7.26 3.08
CA PRO A 73 -14.21 -8.25 2.56
C PRO A 73 -12.75 -7.76 2.49
N LEU A 74 -12.51 -6.52 2.06
CA LEU A 74 -11.16 -5.93 2.08
C LEU A 74 -10.62 -5.88 3.51
N ARG A 75 -11.41 -5.47 4.50
CA ARG A 75 -10.98 -5.50 5.91
C ARG A 75 -10.66 -6.90 6.39
N SER A 76 -11.47 -7.89 6.03
CA SER A 76 -11.22 -9.29 6.38
C SER A 76 -9.89 -9.78 5.81
N LEU A 77 -9.59 -9.45 4.55
CA LEU A 77 -8.31 -9.75 3.92
C LEU A 77 -7.16 -9.05 4.64
N LEU A 78 -7.29 -7.76 4.93
CA LEU A 78 -6.29 -7.00 5.67
C LEU A 78 -6.04 -7.57 7.07
N SER A 79 -7.07 -8.08 7.75
CA SER A 79 -6.94 -8.76 9.04
C SER A 79 -6.09 -10.04 8.95
N VAL A 80 -6.26 -10.82 7.87
CA VAL A 80 -5.42 -12.00 7.62
C VAL A 80 -3.96 -11.60 7.41
N PHE A 81 -3.70 -10.58 6.57
CA PHE A 81 -2.34 -10.08 6.35
C PHE A 81 -1.70 -9.50 7.61
N ALA A 82 -2.47 -8.79 8.42
CA ALA A 82 -2.00 -8.17 9.65
C ALA A 82 -1.80 -9.17 10.80
N GLY A 83 -2.37 -10.38 10.69
CA GLY A 83 -2.42 -11.36 11.78
C GLY A 83 -3.26 -10.90 12.98
N GLN A 84 -4.13 -9.90 12.82
CA GLN A 84 -4.98 -9.35 13.87
C GLN A 84 -6.25 -8.73 13.28
N ASP A 85 -7.26 -8.52 14.11
CA ASP A 85 -8.52 -7.91 13.69
C ASP A 85 -8.35 -6.42 13.38
N MET A 86 -8.57 -6.05 12.12
CA MET A 86 -8.49 -4.68 11.60
C MET A 86 -9.85 -3.96 11.58
N GLU A 87 -10.96 -4.63 11.93
CA GLU A 87 -12.31 -4.06 11.81
C GLU A 87 -12.44 -2.76 12.60
N MET A 88 -12.00 -2.76 13.86
CA MET A 88 -12.07 -1.58 14.73
C MET A 88 -11.15 -0.45 14.27
N LEU A 89 -10.02 -0.75 13.64
CA LEU A 89 -9.04 0.24 13.19
C LEU A 89 -9.45 0.94 11.90
N LEU A 90 -10.21 0.25 11.05
CA LEU A 90 -10.53 0.70 9.70
C LEU A 90 -12.00 1.10 9.52
N THR A 91 -12.82 1.12 10.58
CA THR A 91 -14.25 1.51 10.51
C THR A 91 -14.53 2.85 11.19
N GLY A 92 -15.64 3.49 10.79
CA GLY A 92 -16.09 4.76 11.35
C GLY A 92 -15.01 5.85 11.26
N GLU A 93 -14.90 6.69 12.29
CA GLU A 93 -13.92 7.78 12.29
C GLU A 93 -12.46 7.32 12.41
N ASN A 94 -12.20 6.06 12.75
CA ASN A 94 -10.84 5.55 12.94
C ASN A 94 -10.08 5.47 11.60
N ILE A 95 -10.77 5.23 10.47
CA ILE A 95 -10.13 5.25 9.14
C ILE A 95 -9.56 6.64 8.80
N ASN A 96 -10.13 7.70 9.40
CA ASN A 96 -9.73 9.08 9.19
C ASN A 96 -8.64 9.55 10.17
N ASP A 97 -8.18 8.66 11.06
CA ASP A 97 -7.17 9.00 12.06
C ASP A 97 -5.84 9.41 11.40
N ALA A 98 -5.10 10.30 12.05
CA ALA A 98 -3.82 10.79 11.52
C ALA A 98 -2.76 9.67 11.42
N SER A 99 -2.89 8.61 12.22
CA SER A 99 -2.02 7.44 12.13
C SER A 99 -2.25 6.62 10.86
N ASN A 100 -3.40 6.76 10.19
CA ASN A 100 -3.67 6.17 8.87
C ASN A 100 -3.41 7.16 7.73
N ALA A 101 -2.62 8.22 7.94
CA ALA A 101 -2.43 9.23 6.89
C ALA A 101 -1.02 9.84 6.81
N LEU A 102 -0.67 10.22 5.58
CA LEU A 102 0.56 10.88 5.17
C LEU A 102 0.22 12.19 4.44
N LEU A 103 1.11 13.18 4.57
CA LEU A 103 1.02 14.41 3.79
C LEU A 103 1.87 14.24 2.53
N LEU A 104 1.24 14.12 1.36
CA LEU A 104 1.89 13.77 0.09
C LEU A 104 1.56 14.77 -1.02
N SER A 105 2.43 14.86 -2.04
CA SER A 105 2.06 15.51 -3.30
C SER A 105 1.06 14.61 -4.06
N PRO A 106 0.32 15.13 -5.06
CA PRO A 106 -0.57 14.29 -5.86
C PRO A 106 0.18 13.13 -6.52
N THR A 107 1.43 13.35 -6.91
CA THR A 107 2.25 12.33 -7.56
C THR A 107 2.77 11.28 -6.59
N THR A 108 3.30 11.67 -5.42
CA THR A 108 3.70 10.70 -4.39
C THR A 108 2.51 9.98 -3.78
N HIS A 109 1.34 10.60 -3.72
CA HIS A 109 0.08 9.95 -3.34
C HIS A 109 -0.28 8.84 -4.33
N ARG A 110 -0.24 9.12 -5.64
CA ARG A 110 -0.43 8.09 -6.66
C ARG A 110 0.59 6.95 -6.55
N SER A 111 1.87 7.28 -6.43
CA SER A 111 2.94 6.28 -6.25
C SER A 111 2.75 5.39 -5.01
N LEU A 112 2.15 5.92 -3.94
CA LEU A 112 1.79 5.12 -2.77
C LEU A 112 0.68 4.12 -3.13
N GLY A 113 -0.42 4.59 -3.73
CA GLY A 113 -1.56 3.76 -4.13
C GLY A 113 -1.22 2.69 -5.17
N ASP A 114 -0.27 2.99 -6.07
CA ASP A 114 0.21 2.06 -7.10
C ASP A 114 1.28 1.09 -6.58
N PHE A 115 1.54 1.10 -5.27
CA PHE A 115 2.58 0.29 -4.62
C PHE A 115 3.94 0.41 -5.33
N GLU A 116 4.35 1.64 -5.67
CA GLU A 116 5.71 1.92 -6.16
C GLU A 116 6.71 1.96 -5.01
N PHE A 117 6.23 2.31 -3.81
CA PHE A 117 6.98 2.29 -2.57
C PHE A 117 6.08 1.97 -1.37
N GLY A 118 6.70 1.71 -0.23
CA GLY A 118 6.05 1.64 1.07
C GLY A 118 6.96 2.14 2.18
N LEU A 119 6.46 2.13 3.40
CA LEU A 119 7.23 2.47 4.60
C LEU A 119 7.37 1.21 5.46
N GLU A 120 8.61 0.81 5.73
CA GLU A 120 8.89 -0.17 6.77
C GLU A 120 9.03 0.57 8.11
N CYS A 121 8.29 0.14 9.12
CA CYS A 121 8.44 0.63 10.47
C CYS A 121 9.06 -0.44 11.36
N ARG A 122 10.26 -0.16 11.87
CA ARG A 122 10.99 -1.01 12.83
C ARG A 122 11.58 -0.15 13.93
N ASP A 123 11.47 -0.57 15.18
CA ASP A 123 12.03 0.14 16.34
C ASP A 123 11.56 1.61 16.43
N LYS A 124 10.30 1.87 16.04
CA LYS A 124 9.69 3.22 15.97
C LYS A 124 10.36 4.18 14.96
N LYS A 125 11.14 3.65 14.03
CA LYS A 125 11.74 4.36 12.91
C LYS A 125 11.07 3.95 11.61
N TYR A 126 11.01 4.85 10.65
CA TYR A 126 10.36 4.62 9.35
C TYR A 126 11.44 4.61 8.29
N PHE A 127 11.43 3.60 7.44
CA PHE A 127 12.38 3.42 6.35
C PHE A 127 11.64 3.35 5.04
N MET A 128 12.09 4.12 4.06
CA MET A 128 11.56 4.10 2.70
C MET A 128 11.91 2.77 2.04
N ARG A 129 10.92 2.08 1.46
CA ARG A 129 11.12 0.86 0.70
C ARG A 129 10.59 1.00 -0.72
N ARG A 130 11.46 0.85 -1.71
CA ARG A 130 11.09 0.86 -3.13
C ARG A 130 10.54 -0.51 -3.51
N LEU A 131 9.38 -0.53 -4.15
CA LEU A 131 8.71 -1.74 -4.62
C LEU A 131 8.83 -1.92 -6.15
N LEU A 132 9.36 -0.90 -6.84
CA LEU A 132 9.66 -0.93 -8.26
C LEU A 132 11.13 -0.64 -8.54
N GLU A 133 11.58 -1.08 -9.72
CA GLU A 133 12.89 -0.73 -10.27
C GLU A 133 13.03 0.80 -10.38
N ALA A 134 14.23 1.32 -10.07
CA ALA A 134 14.49 2.76 -10.02
C ALA A 134 14.20 3.53 -11.32
N ARG A 135 14.15 2.84 -12.47
CA ARG A 135 13.81 3.45 -13.76
C ARG A 135 12.31 3.69 -13.95
N LEU A 136 11.47 2.99 -13.18
CA LEU A 136 10.01 3.06 -13.23
C LEU A 136 9.44 4.01 -12.17
N LEU A 137 10.25 4.37 -11.17
CA LEU A 137 9.83 5.26 -10.08
C LEU A 137 9.68 6.71 -10.54
N HIS A 138 8.64 7.38 -10.03
CA HIS A 138 8.52 8.82 -10.14
C HIS A 138 9.70 9.57 -9.50
N THR A 139 10.07 10.74 -10.01
CA THR A 139 11.26 11.52 -9.60
C THR A 139 11.33 11.77 -8.09
N GLU A 140 10.20 12.10 -7.46
CA GLU A 140 10.13 12.36 -6.01
C GLU A 140 10.49 11.10 -5.20
N VAL A 141 9.94 9.95 -5.58
CA VAL A 141 10.23 8.65 -4.93
C VAL A 141 11.65 8.18 -5.25
N LYS A 142 12.12 8.42 -6.48
CA LYS A 142 13.46 8.08 -6.96
C LYS A 142 14.56 8.87 -6.24
N SER A 143 14.23 10.03 -5.68
CA SER A 143 15.17 10.83 -4.88
C SER A 143 15.59 10.13 -3.58
N HIS A 144 14.74 9.23 -3.06
CA HIS A 144 14.99 8.52 -1.81
C HIS A 144 15.83 7.28 -1.98
N MET A 145 16.84 7.03 -1.16
CA MET A 145 17.52 5.72 -1.15
C MET A 145 16.61 4.63 -0.57
N ASP A 146 16.73 3.39 -1.06
CA ASP A 146 16.08 2.26 -0.39
C ASP A 146 16.68 2.08 1.01
N GLY A 147 15.83 2.00 2.02
CA GLY A 147 16.23 1.97 3.43
C GLY A 147 16.52 3.35 4.04
N GLU A 148 16.22 4.46 3.35
CA GLU A 148 16.37 5.81 3.91
C GLU A 148 15.42 6.05 5.10
N GLU A 149 15.93 6.59 6.20
CA GLU A 149 15.13 6.90 7.39
C GLU A 149 14.30 8.17 7.17
N ILE A 150 12.98 8.06 7.35
CA ILE A 150 12.01 9.15 7.24
C ILE A 150 11.57 9.61 8.63
N TYR A 151 11.64 10.93 8.85
CA TYR A 151 11.32 11.55 10.13
C TYR A 151 9.96 12.27 10.09
N PHE A 152 8.98 11.70 10.81
CA PHE A 152 7.66 12.30 11.05
C PHE A 152 7.60 13.01 12.41
N GLY A 153 6.68 13.98 12.54
CA GLY A 153 6.46 14.69 13.80
C GLY A 153 7.34 15.93 14.00
N GLN A 154 7.81 16.55 12.92
CA GLN A 154 8.66 17.76 12.95
C GLN A 154 7.86 19.07 12.76
N GLY A 155 6.54 19.01 12.84
CA GLY A 155 5.66 20.17 12.78
C GLY A 155 5.50 20.88 14.12
N SER A 156 4.50 21.77 14.19
CA SER A 156 4.23 22.60 15.35
C SER A 156 3.57 21.86 16.52
N ASN A 157 2.96 20.69 16.28
CA ASN A 157 2.23 19.93 17.29
C ASN A 157 2.76 18.48 17.38
N PRO A 158 3.62 18.18 18.37
CA PRO A 158 4.20 16.84 18.54
C PRO A 158 3.20 15.81 19.10
N ASP A 159 2.05 16.25 19.63
CA ASP A 159 1.03 15.37 20.23
C ASP A 159 0.19 14.66 19.15
N ILE A 160 0.27 15.11 17.90
CA ILE A 160 -0.44 14.46 16.80
C ILE A 160 0.28 13.16 16.46
N VAL A 161 -0.49 12.07 16.52
CA VAL A 161 0.01 10.72 16.30
C VAL A 161 0.71 10.56 14.94
N LYS A 162 1.87 9.89 14.99
CA LYS A 162 2.66 9.53 13.81
C LYS A 162 1.97 8.41 13.01
N PRO A 163 2.38 8.16 11.76
CA PRO A 163 1.87 7.05 10.97
C PRO A 163 1.95 5.73 11.76
N SER A 164 0.88 4.94 11.78
CA SER A 164 0.84 3.69 12.53
C SER A 164 1.87 2.72 11.97
N PRO A 165 2.81 2.20 12.79
CA PRO A 165 3.76 1.16 12.36
C PRO A 165 3.07 -0.04 11.71
N LEU A 166 1.92 -0.45 12.28
CA LEU A 166 1.11 -1.55 11.77
C LEU A 166 0.60 -1.27 10.36
N LEU A 167 -0.01 -0.10 10.14
CA LEU A 167 -0.61 0.25 8.85
C LEU A 167 0.46 0.43 7.77
N CYS A 168 1.60 1.05 8.10
CA CYS A 168 2.75 1.16 7.21
C CYS A 168 3.26 -0.22 6.77
N ASN A 169 3.53 -1.11 7.74
CA ASN A 169 4.03 -2.46 7.45
C ASN A 169 3.01 -3.31 6.70
N LEU A 170 1.72 -3.16 7.01
CA LEU A 170 0.64 -3.84 6.30
C LEU A 170 0.57 -3.42 4.83
N HIS A 171 0.58 -2.11 4.55
CA HIS A 171 0.62 -1.58 3.19
C HIS A 171 1.85 -2.10 2.43
N LEU A 172 3.03 -2.07 3.07
CA LEU A 172 4.26 -2.60 2.49
C LEU A 172 4.16 -4.10 2.18
N ALA A 173 3.64 -4.90 3.11
CA ALA A 173 3.48 -6.34 2.93
C ALA A 173 2.54 -6.67 1.78
N VAL A 174 1.41 -5.97 1.67
CA VAL A 174 0.50 -6.09 0.52
C VAL A 174 1.25 -5.76 -0.76
N GLY A 175 1.93 -4.62 -0.82
CA GLY A 175 2.73 -4.24 -1.99
C GLY A 175 3.76 -5.28 -2.40
N LEU A 176 4.50 -5.86 -1.44
CA LEU A 176 5.46 -6.93 -1.70
C LEU A 176 4.79 -8.18 -2.28
N VAL A 177 3.65 -8.61 -1.72
CA VAL A 177 2.90 -9.76 -2.24
C VAL A 177 2.39 -9.48 -3.65
N LEU A 178 1.82 -8.31 -3.89
CA LEU A 178 1.35 -7.91 -5.22
C LEU A 178 2.47 -7.98 -6.26
N ARG A 179 3.66 -7.50 -5.92
CA ARG A 179 4.83 -7.51 -6.83
C ARG A 179 5.37 -8.90 -7.05
N ASN A 180 5.54 -9.69 -5.99
CA ASN A 180 6.10 -11.03 -6.07
C ASN A 180 5.15 -12.05 -6.73
N SER A 181 3.84 -11.81 -6.70
CA SER A 181 2.84 -12.66 -7.35
C SER A 181 2.61 -12.33 -8.83
N GLY A 182 3.25 -11.29 -9.36
CA GLY A 182 3.05 -10.84 -10.75
C GLY A 182 1.65 -10.27 -11.04
N VAL A 183 0.77 -10.16 -10.03
CA VAL A 183 -0.60 -9.62 -10.19
C VAL A 183 -0.72 -8.15 -9.78
N ALA A 184 0.38 -7.47 -9.43
CA ALA A 184 0.38 -6.08 -8.99
C ALA A 184 -0.35 -5.13 -9.96
N GLU A 185 -0.01 -5.17 -11.24
CA GLU A 185 -0.59 -4.25 -12.24
C GLU A 185 -2.11 -4.42 -12.35
N MET A 186 -2.57 -5.65 -12.22
CA MET A 186 -3.98 -6.01 -12.32
C MET A 186 -4.77 -5.63 -11.06
N ILE A 187 -4.21 -5.82 -9.87
CA ILE A 187 -4.86 -5.39 -8.64
C ILE A 187 -4.87 -3.86 -8.55
N SER A 188 -3.81 -3.19 -8.99
CA SER A 188 -3.76 -1.72 -9.07
C SER A 188 -4.86 -1.19 -9.99
N GLN A 189 -5.07 -1.81 -11.16
CA GLN A 189 -6.17 -1.46 -12.06
C GLN A 189 -7.53 -1.66 -11.40
N ILE A 190 -7.74 -2.80 -10.74
CA ILE A 190 -8.99 -3.11 -10.02
C ILE A 190 -9.29 -2.06 -8.94
N LEU A 191 -8.30 -1.68 -8.13
CA LEU A 191 -8.49 -0.71 -7.04
C LEU A 191 -8.70 0.71 -7.57
N GLN A 192 -7.96 1.12 -8.61
CA GLN A 192 -8.17 2.41 -9.27
C GLN A 192 -9.56 2.50 -9.91
N ASP A 193 -10.00 1.44 -10.59
CA ASP A 193 -11.34 1.36 -11.16
C ASP A 193 -12.38 1.49 -10.04
N GLU A 194 -12.22 0.77 -8.93
CA GLU A 194 -13.12 0.89 -7.77
C GLU A 194 -13.20 2.33 -7.24
N ASP A 195 -12.07 3.03 -7.10
CA ASP A 195 -12.04 4.43 -6.67
C ASP A 195 -12.70 5.38 -7.67
N LEU A 196 -12.54 5.15 -8.98
CA LEU A 196 -13.17 5.95 -10.05
C LEU A 196 -14.68 5.69 -10.17
N PHE A 197 -15.13 4.45 -9.94
CA PHE A 197 -16.54 4.08 -10.04
C PHE A 197 -17.32 4.34 -8.74
N ASN A 198 -16.64 4.44 -7.59
CA ASN A 198 -17.26 4.75 -6.29
C ASN A 198 -17.51 6.24 -6.02
N ASP A 199 -17.48 7.10 -7.04
CA ASP A 199 -17.93 8.51 -6.98
C ASP A 199 -19.44 8.70 -6.68
N GLY A 200 -20.12 7.65 -6.21
CA GLY A 200 -21.40 7.73 -5.51
C GLY A 200 -22.56 6.97 -6.13
N ASN A 201 -22.34 6.09 -7.12
CA ASN A 201 -23.44 5.56 -7.94
C ASN A 201 -23.55 4.03 -8.03
N VAL A 202 -22.71 3.25 -7.34
CA VAL A 202 -22.84 1.79 -7.32
C VAL A 202 -22.98 1.32 -5.88
N GLU A 203 -24.20 0.91 -5.53
CA GLU A 203 -24.54 0.41 -4.20
C GLU A 203 -24.16 -1.08 -4.09
N GLY A 204 -23.30 -1.42 -3.12
CA GLY A 204 -23.10 -2.80 -2.66
C GLY A 204 -21.85 -3.53 -3.16
N ASP A 205 -21.63 -4.71 -2.55
CA ASP A 205 -20.47 -5.62 -2.70
C ASP A 205 -20.26 -6.17 -4.13
N TYR A 206 -21.01 -5.70 -5.13
CA TYR A 206 -21.00 -6.20 -6.50
C TYR A 206 -19.63 -6.06 -7.15
N TRP A 207 -19.01 -4.87 -7.05
CA TRP A 207 -17.67 -4.66 -7.60
C TRP A 207 -16.63 -5.51 -6.88
N PHE A 208 -16.72 -5.65 -5.56
CA PHE A 208 -15.81 -6.52 -4.82
C PHE A 208 -15.92 -7.97 -5.28
N GLN A 209 -17.13 -8.50 -5.50
CA GLN A 209 -17.31 -9.87 -6.01
C GLN A 209 -16.76 -10.05 -7.41
N VAL A 210 -16.93 -9.06 -8.30
CA VAL A 210 -16.38 -9.08 -9.66
C VAL A 210 -14.86 -9.05 -9.62
N SER A 211 -14.28 -8.15 -8.82
CA SER A 211 -12.85 -7.99 -8.62
C SER A 211 -12.20 -9.22 -8.00
N ALA A 212 -12.82 -9.79 -6.95
CA ALA A 212 -12.36 -11.02 -6.30
C ALA A 212 -12.45 -12.22 -7.26
N SER A 213 -13.54 -12.35 -8.02
CA SER A 213 -13.69 -13.42 -9.02
C SER A 213 -12.69 -13.31 -10.16
N LEU A 214 -12.40 -12.09 -10.61
CA LEU A 214 -11.40 -11.81 -11.63
C LEU A 214 -10.00 -12.15 -11.12
N LEU A 215 -9.70 -11.75 -9.89
CA LEU A 215 -8.44 -12.04 -9.23
C LEU A 215 -8.25 -13.55 -9.03
N GLU A 216 -9.25 -14.26 -8.53
CA GLU A 216 -9.21 -15.71 -8.38
C GLU A 216 -8.96 -16.42 -9.72
N ARG A 217 -9.67 -16.04 -10.79
CA ARG A 217 -9.48 -16.63 -12.11
C ARG A 217 -8.05 -16.45 -12.61
N LYS A 218 -7.47 -15.28 -12.39
CA LYS A 218 -6.13 -14.97 -12.87
C LYS A 218 -5.03 -15.56 -12.00
N LEU A 219 -5.23 -15.67 -10.68
CA LEU A 219 -4.35 -16.44 -9.79
C LEU A 219 -4.33 -17.92 -10.18
N ARG A 220 -5.49 -18.52 -10.46
CA ARG A 220 -5.56 -19.90 -10.98
C ARG A 220 -4.85 -20.05 -12.32
N ALA A 221 -5.02 -19.10 -13.24
CA ALA A 221 -4.33 -19.13 -14.53
C ALA A 221 -2.79 -19.02 -14.38
N ALA A 222 -2.31 -18.22 -13.42
CA ALA A 222 -0.89 -18.12 -13.10
C ALA A 222 -0.33 -19.44 -12.52
N GLN A 223 -1.08 -20.12 -11.64
CA GLN A 223 -0.69 -21.42 -11.08
C GLN A 223 -0.61 -22.54 -12.14
N VAL A 224 -1.53 -22.56 -13.10
CA VAL A 224 -1.53 -23.55 -14.21
C VAL A 224 -0.34 -23.35 -15.15
N SER A 225 0.25 -22.15 -15.19
CA SER A 225 1.39 -21.82 -16.04
C SER A 225 2.72 -22.32 -15.49
N ASP A 226 2.82 -22.58 -14.18
CA ASP A 226 4.04 -23.10 -13.53
C ASP A 226 4.13 -24.64 -13.58
N GLU A 227 2.99 -25.35 -13.59
CA GLU A 227 2.98 -26.82 -13.66
C GLU A 227 3.39 -27.36 -15.03
N SER A 228 3.14 -26.62 -16.12
CA SER A 228 3.52 -27.05 -17.48
C SER A 228 5.03 -26.95 -17.77
N VAL A 229 5.80 -26.24 -16.94
CA VAL A 229 7.26 -26.12 -17.08
C VAL A 229 8.00 -27.28 -16.38
N ILE A 230 7.34 -27.96 -15.44
CA ILE A 230 7.94 -29.08 -14.70
C ILE A 230 7.89 -30.38 -15.52
N ASP A 231 6.85 -30.58 -16.34
CA ASP A 231 6.71 -31.81 -17.15
C ASP A 231 7.65 -31.87 -18.37
N ASP A 232 8.09 -30.73 -18.91
CA ASP A 232 9.04 -30.71 -20.04
C ASP A 232 10.49 -31.00 -19.63
N LYS A 233 10.83 -30.93 -18.33
CA LYS A 233 12.18 -31.23 -17.83
C LYS A 233 12.41 -32.70 -17.47
N MET A 234 11.37 -33.52 -17.31
CA MET A 234 11.53 -34.94 -16.98
C MET A 234 11.65 -35.88 -18.19
N ASN A 235 11.48 -35.39 -19.43
CA ASN A 235 11.57 -36.21 -20.65
C ASN A 235 12.90 -36.07 -21.43
N ALA A 236 13.89 -35.30 -20.94
CA ALA A 236 15.13 -35.05 -21.66
C ALA A 236 16.34 -35.91 -21.26
N ASP A 237 16.28 -36.68 -20.16
CA ASP A 237 17.48 -37.33 -19.58
C ASP A 237 17.62 -38.85 -19.84
N THR A 238 16.82 -39.42 -20.75
CA THR A 238 17.00 -40.82 -21.19
C THR A 238 17.35 -40.90 -22.67
N ASN A 239 18.61 -40.61 -23.02
CA ASN A 239 19.37 -41.30 -24.09
C ASN A 239 20.73 -40.62 -24.32
N GLY A 240 21.84 -41.30 -24.05
CA GLY A 240 23.14 -40.77 -24.49
C GLY A 240 24.42 -41.41 -23.93
N ASN A 241 24.57 -42.72 -24.11
CA ASN A 241 25.80 -43.48 -24.31
C ASN A 241 27.14 -43.06 -23.64
N LEU A 242 27.66 -44.06 -22.89
CA LEU A 242 29.07 -44.34 -22.65
C LEU A 242 29.97 -44.10 -23.88
N SER A 243 31.04 -43.33 -23.69
CA SER A 243 32.29 -43.50 -24.41
C SER A 243 33.46 -43.31 -23.46
N VAL A 244 34.10 -44.43 -23.14
CA VAL A 244 35.37 -44.52 -22.42
C VAL A 244 36.47 -44.24 -23.43
N HIS A 245 37.30 -43.22 -23.23
CA HIS A 245 38.67 -43.20 -23.79
C HIS A 245 39.65 -42.56 -22.79
N SER A 246 40.52 -43.42 -22.29
CA SER A 246 41.83 -43.11 -21.70
C SER A 246 42.73 -42.45 -22.74
N HIS A 247 43.52 -41.43 -22.37
CA HIS A 247 44.98 -41.45 -22.54
C HIS A 247 45.67 -40.22 -21.91
N HIS A 248 46.75 -40.54 -21.18
CA HIS A 248 47.91 -39.73 -20.80
C HIS A 248 48.18 -38.41 -21.57
N THR A 249 48.72 -37.38 -20.90
CA THR A 249 50.18 -37.06 -20.89
C THR A 249 50.46 -35.75 -20.12
N LEU A 250 51.56 -35.77 -19.36
CA LEU A 250 52.24 -34.66 -18.68
C LEU A 250 52.54 -33.47 -19.61
N CYS A 251 52.66 -32.25 -19.05
CA CYS A 251 53.95 -31.54 -18.99
C CYS A 251 53.83 -30.12 -18.39
N ILE A 252 54.68 -29.91 -17.37
CA ILE A 252 55.30 -28.69 -16.81
C ILE A 252 54.38 -27.64 -16.18
#